data_AF-A0A444JG17-F1
#
_entry.id   AF-A0A444JG17-F1
#
_cell.length_a   1.000
_cell.length_b   1.000
_cell.length_c   1.000
_cell.angle_alpha   90.00
_cell.angle_beta   90.00
_cell.angle_gamma   90.00
#
_symmetry.space_group_name_H-M   'P 1'
#
loop_
_entity.id
_entity.type
_entity.pdbx_description
1 polymer ?
#
loop_
_entity_poly.entity_id
_entity_poly.type
_entity_poly.pdbx_seq_one_letter_code
_entity_poly.pdbx_strand_id
1 'polypeptide(L)'
;MNFEEDLTGKRIVEGEKQIDDVQPDLNLRPQRLDEYIGQEQVKNSLRVFIQAARQRGEALDHVLFHGFPGLGKTTLAYIIANEMG
;
A
#
# COMPACT_ATOMS: atom_id res chain seq x y z
N MET A 1 -33.52 1.29 -37.26
CA MET A 1 -33.26 0.86 -35.88
C MET A 1 -32.21 -0.21 -35.93
N ASN A 2 -30.93 0.13 -35.74
CA ASN A 2 -29.86 -0.81 -35.44
C ASN A 2 -28.99 -0.11 -34.38
N PHE A 3 -29.39 -0.28 -33.12
CA PHE A 3 -28.72 0.22 -31.92
C PHE A 3 -27.77 -0.89 -31.43
N GLU A 4 -26.70 -1.14 -32.15
CA GLU A 4 -25.59 -1.99 -31.65
C GLU A 4 -24.29 -1.40 -32.19
N GLU A 5 -23.94 -0.20 -31.72
CA GLU A 5 -22.58 0.32 -31.82
C GLU A 5 -21.78 -0.24 -30.64
N ASP A 6 -20.91 -1.19 -30.98
CA ASP A 6 -19.73 -1.67 -30.27
C ASP A 6 -19.35 -0.87 -29.01
N LEU A 7 -19.81 -1.35 -27.84
CA LEU A 7 -19.32 -0.93 -26.52
C LEU A 7 -17.93 -1.54 -26.24
N THR A 8 -16.99 -1.43 -27.16
CA THR A 8 -15.59 -1.83 -26.95
C THR A 8 -14.84 -0.77 -26.16
N GLY A 9 -15.26 -0.58 -24.90
CA GLY A 9 -14.44 -0.35 -23.70
C GLY A 9 -13.29 0.68 -23.70
N LYS A 10 -13.11 1.52 -24.72
CA LYS A 10 -11.99 2.45 -24.82
C LYS A 10 -12.51 3.88 -24.79
N ARG A 11 -12.15 4.62 -23.73
CA ARG A 11 -12.59 6.01 -23.57
C ARG A 11 -11.95 6.87 -24.66
N ILE A 12 -12.74 7.80 -25.24
CA ILE A 12 -12.30 8.71 -26.31
C ILE A 12 -11.07 9.57 -25.92
N VAL A 13 -10.87 9.78 -24.62
CA VAL A 13 -9.77 10.57 -24.04
C VAL A 13 -8.72 9.73 -23.33
N GLU A 14 -8.73 8.41 -23.50
CA GLU A 14 -7.76 7.52 -22.87
C GLU A 14 -6.44 7.56 -23.64
N GLY A 15 -5.42 8.18 -23.04
CA GLY A 15 -4.06 8.19 -23.58
C GLY A 15 -3.51 6.78 -23.76
N GLU A 16 -2.59 6.61 -24.71
CA GLU A 16 -1.87 5.34 -24.85
C GLU A 16 -1.09 5.05 -23.57
N LYS A 17 -1.27 3.85 -23.00
CA LYS A 17 -0.51 3.41 -21.82
C LYS A 17 0.98 3.47 -22.15
N GLN A 18 1.72 4.37 -21.49
CA GLN A 18 3.17 4.34 -21.56
C GLN A 18 3.71 3.21 -20.70
N ILE A 19 4.88 2.72 -21.07
CA ILE A 19 5.57 1.62 -20.39
C ILE A 19 5.82 1.97 -18.91
N ASP A 20 6.03 3.26 -18.62
CA ASP A 20 6.19 3.80 -17.27
C ASP A 20 4.89 3.81 -16.45
N ASP A 21 3.71 3.89 -17.08
CA ASP A 21 2.42 3.79 -16.39
C ASP A 21 2.12 2.36 -15.88
N VAL A 22 2.81 1.36 -16.45
CA VAL A 22 2.61 -0.06 -16.13
C VAL A 22 3.36 -0.47 -14.87
N GLN A 23 4.41 0.26 -14.50
CA GLN A 23 5.10 0.09 -13.22
C GLN A 23 4.52 1.10 -12.24
N PRO A 24 3.52 0.74 -11.40
CA PRO A 24 3.23 1.57 -10.24
C PRO A 24 4.55 1.75 -9.49
N ASP A 25 4.77 2.94 -8.91
CA ASP A 25 5.90 3.37 -8.08
C ASP A 25 6.22 2.42 -6.88
N LEU A 26 6.35 1.13 -7.12
CA LEU A 26 6.65 0.06 -6.17
C LEU A 26 8.03 0.28 -5.55
N ASN A 27 8.93 0.94 -6.29
CA ASN A 27 10.26 1.30 -5.82
C ASN A 27 10.27 2.55 -4.93
N LEU A 28 9.25 3.41 -4.95
CA LEU A 28 9.23 4.61 -4.11
C LEU A 28 8.64 4.36 -2.72
N ARG A 29 7.83 3.30 -2.57
CA ARG A 29 7.22 2.97 -1.29
C ARG A 29 8.16 2.07 -0.49
N PRO A 30 8.55 2.48 0.73
CA PRO A 30 9.32 1.61 1.61
C PRO A 30 8.56 0.30 1.84
N GLN A 31 9.28 -0.81 1.73
CA GLN A 31 8.75 -2.16 1.88
C GLN A 31 8.94 -2.69 3.30
N ARG A 32 9.97 -2.21 4.00
CA ARG A 32 10.31 -2.59 5.37
C ARG A 32 10.14 -1.43 6.34
N LEU A 33 9.92 -1.75 7.61
CA LEU A 33 9.71 -0.72 8.64
C LEU A 33 10.94 0.19 8.81
N ASP A 34 12.13 -0.36 8.60
CA ASP A 34 13.39 0.37 8.72
C ASP A 34 13.65 1.34 7.54
N GLU A 35 12.98 1.13 6.41
CA GLU A 35 13.03 2.04 5.25
C GLU A 35 12.07 3.23 5.40
N TYR A 36 11.14 3.16 6.37
CA TYR A 36 10.15 4.21 6.61
C TYR A 36 10.77 5.42 7.32
N ILE A 37 10.75 6.57 6.64
CA ILE A 37 11.37 7.81 7.10
C ILE A 37 10.41 8.58 8.02
N GLY A 38 10.89 8.96 9.20
CA GLY A 38 10.13 9.70 10.20
C GLY A 38 9.13 8.83 10.99
N GLN A 39 8.17 9.48 11.65
CA GLN A 39 7.14 8.82 12.47
C GLN A 39 7.71 7.86 13.53
N GLU A 40 8.80 8.24 14.21
CA GLU A 40 9.54 7.36 15.14
C GLU A 40 8.65 6.70 16.21
N GLN A 41 7.69 7.45 16.76
CA GLN A 41 6.75 6.91 17.75
C GLN A 41 5.93 5.75 17.16
N VAL A 42 5.40 5.91 15.94
CA VAL A 42 4.62 4.87 15.26
C VAL A 42 5.51 3.68 14.93
N LYS A 43 6.72 3.91 14.41
CA LYS A 43 7.68 2.85 14.12
C LYS A 43 8.03 2.02 15.35
N ASN A 44 8.27 2.67 16.49
CA ASN A 44 8.58 1.97 17.73
C ASN A 44 7.42 1.11 18.21
N SER A 45 6.19 1.63 18.20
CA SER A 45 5.00 0.84 18.55
C SER A 45 4.81 -0.36 17.62
N LEU A 46 4.91 -0.14 16.30
CA LEU A 46 4.78 -1.21 15.31
C LEU A 46 5.86 -2.27 15.47
N ARG A 47 7.10 -1.88 15.75
CA ARG A 47 8.20 -2.83 16.00
C ARG A 47 7.88 -3.77 17.16
N VAL A 48 7.34 -3.23 18.26
CA VAL A 48 6.92 -4.03 19.42
C VAL A 48 5.76 -4.98 19.04
N PHE A 49 4.73 -4.50 18.34
CA PHE A 49 3.59 -5.32 17.95
C PHE A 49 3.98 -6.44 16.98
N ILE A 50 4.75 -6.13 15.94
CA ILE A 50 5.25 -7.10 14.96
C ILE A 50 6.10 -8.15 15.66
N GLN A 51 7.03 -7.73 16.52
CA GLN A 51 7.88 -8.67 17.25
C GLN A 51 7.05 -9.59 18.15
N ALA A 52 6.06 -9.04 18.88
CA ALA A 52 5.19 -9.83 19.74
C ALA A 52 4.34 -10.84 18.95
N ALA A 53 3.74 -10.42 17.82
CA ALA A 53 2.95 -11.30 16.96
C ALA A 53 3.80 -12.42 16.37
N ARG A 54 5.01 -12.09 15.89
CA ARG A 54 5.98 -13.07 15.36
C ARG A 54 6.45 -14.07 16.43
N GLN A 55 6.64 -13.62 17.67
CA GLN A 55 6.99 -14.51 18.78
C GLN A 55 5.86 -15.49 19.13
N ARG A 56 4.60 -15.06 19.01
CA ARG A 56 3.43 -15.94 19.18
C ARG A 56 3.20 -16.87 17.99
N GLY A 57 3.73 -16.54 16.81
CA GLY A 57 3.45 -17.27 15.57
C GLY A 57 2.02 -17.03 15.06
N GLU A 58 1.46 -15.87 15.37
CA GLU A 58 0.08 -15.48 15.06
C GLU A 58 0.06 -14.23 14.16
N ALA A 59 -1.11 -13.93 13.59
CA ALA A 59 -1.34 -12.68 12.89
C ALA A 59 -1.17 -11.48 13.85
N LEU A 60 -0.81 -10.33 13.29
CA LEU A 60 -0.75 -9.08 14.03
C LEU A 60 -2.17 -8.66 14.46
N ASP A 61 -2.30 -8.19 15.70
CA ASP A 61 -3.57 -7.70 16.25
C ASP A 61 -4.13 -6.52 15.43
N HIS A 62 -5.39 -6.13 15.66
CA HIS A 62 -6.02 -5.07 14.88
C HIS A 62 -5.34 -3.70 15.05
N VAL A 63 -5.03 -3.05 13.93
CA VAL A 63 -4.42 -1.70 13.90
C VAL A 63 -5.34 -0.73 13.15
N LEU A 64 -5.56 0.44 13.73
CA LEU A 64 -6.28 1.55 13.10
C LEU A 64 -5.32 2.71 12.85
N PHE A 65 -5.09 3.04 11.58
CA PHE A 65 -4.35 4.25 11.20
C PHE A 65 -5.31 5.41 10.97
N HIS A 66 -5.18 6.48 11.76
CA HIS A 66 -5.94 7.71 11.61
C HIS A 66 -5.02 8.91 11.36
N GLY A 67 -5.55 9.96 10.72
CA GLY A 67 -4.83 11.22 10.49
C GLY A 67 -4.99 11.77 9.07
N PHE A 68 -4.43 12.97 8.84
CA PHE A 68 -4.48 13.71 7.58
C PHE A 68 -4.00 12.90 6.36
N PRO A 69 -4.44 13.24 5.13
CA PRO A 69 -3.93 12.62 3.91
C PRO A 69 -2.41 12.79 3.79
N GLY A 70 -1.73 11.83 3.15
CA GLY A 70 -0.28 11.90 2.89
C GLY A 70 0.64 11.39 4.02
N LEU A 71 0.12 11.01 5.18
CA LEU A 71 0.94 10.52 6.33
C LEU A 71 1.41 9.07 6.21
N GLY A 72 1.32 8.45 5.03
CA GLY A 72 1.82 7.09 4.79
C GLY A 72 1.01 5.95 5.42
N LYS A 73 -0.26 6.17 5.78
CA LYS A 73 -1.15 5.13 6.35
C LYS A 73 -1.22 3.86 5.49
N THR A 74 -1.44 4.03 4.19
CA THR A 74 -1.48 2.92 3.23
C THR A 74 -0.11 2.24 3.13
N THR A 75 0.97 3.02 3.10
CA THR A 75 2.35 2.49 3.08
C THR A 75 2.65 1.65 4.32
N LEU A 76 2.27 2.12 5.51
CA LEU A 76 2.43 1.37 6.76
C LEU A 76 1.66 0.05 6.77
N ALA A 77 0.46 0.01 6.18
CA ALA A 77 -0.28 -1.24 6.03
C ALA A 77 0.44 -2.26 5.14
N TYR A 78 1.05 -1.82 4.03
CA TYR A 78 1.87 -2.68 3.17
C TYR A 78 3.14 -3.16 3.89
N ILE A 79 3.80 -2.28 4.65
CA ILE A 79 4.96 -2.65 5.47
C ILE A 79 4.58 -3.73 6.49
N ILE A 80 3.45 -3.57 7.19
CA ILE A 80 2.99 -4.59 8.15
C ILE A 80 2.77 -5.93 7.45
N ALA A 81 2.12 -5.95 6.29
CA ALA A 81 1.92 -7.16 5.53
C ALA A 81 3.25 -7.85 5.18
N ASN A 82 4.23 -7.07 4.68
CA ASN A 82 5.56 -7.58 4.35
C ASN A 82 6.35 -8.10 5.57
N GLU A 83 6.23 -7.44 6.73
CA GLU A 83 6.94 -7.84 7.95
C GLU A 83 6.36 -9.10 8.61
N MET A 84 5.06 -9.37 8.39
CA MET A 84 4.37 -10.54 8.93
C MET A 84 4.55 -11.79 8.08
N GLY A 85 4.94 -11.65 6.81
CA GLY A 85 5.21 -12.78 5.90
C GLY A 85 4.08 -13.03 4.92
#